data_AF-A0A1Y5FT67-F1
#
_entry.id   AF-A0A1Y5FT67-F1
#
_cell.length_a   1.000
_cell.length_b   1.000
_cell.length_c   1.000
_cell.angle_alpha   90.00
_cell.angle_beta   90.00
_cell.angle_gamma   90.00
#
_symmetry.space_group_name_H-M   'P 1'
#
loop_
_entity.id
_entity.type
_entity.pdbx_description
1 polymer ?
#
loop_
_entity_poly.entity_id
_entity_poly.type
_entity_poly.pdbx_seq_one_letter_code
_entity_poly.pdbx_strand_id
1 'polypeptide(L)' 'MTGTTALRNARLIDGIADQPHERVPIVIEGERITAITQDDGPSGPNVEVIDCAGKILCRG' A
#
# COMPACT_ATOMS: atom_id res chain seq x y z
N MET A 1 20.05 -1.20 -5.41
CA MET A 1 18.68 -1.09 -5.98
C MET A 1 17.76 -0.97 -4.79
N THR A 2 17.02 0.12 -4.65
CA THR A 2 15.96 0.23 -3.64
C THR A 2 14.81 -0.66 -4.07
N GLY A 3 14.43 -1.64 -3.23
CA GLY A 3 13.34 -2.56 -3.54
C GLY A 3 11.99 -1.84 -3.60
N THR A 4 11.07 -2.37 -4.40
CA THR A 4 9.67 -1.91 -4.45
C THR A 4 8.81 -2.87 -3.65
N THR A 5 7.97 -2.34 -2.76
CA THR A 5 6.98 -3.11 -2.01
C THR A 5 5.59 -2.60 -2.36
N ALA A 6 4.69 -3.52 -2.72
CA ALA A 6 3.28 -3.25 -2.98
C ALA A 6 2.43 -3.86 -1.87
N LEU A 7 1.82 -3.02 -1.03
CA LEU A 7 0.82 -3.44 -0.06
C LEU A 7 -0.54 -3.49 -0.76
N ARG A 8 -1.30 -4.57 -0.65
CA ARG A 8 -2.60 -4.73 -1.34
C ARG A 8 -3.73 -5.04 -0.38
N ASN A 9 -4.96 -4.75 -0.82
CA ASN A 9 -6.20 -5.10 -0.11
C ASN A 9 -6.30 -4.54 1.32
N ALA A 10 -5.56 -3.47 1.63
CA ALA A 10 -5.56 -2.91 2.97
C ALA A 10 -6.79 -2.03 3.22
N ARG A 11 -7.22 -1.97 4.48
CA ARG A 11 -8.08 -0.89 4.95
C ARG A 11 -7.20 0.23 5.50
N LEU A 12 -7.20 1.41 4.87
CA LEU A 12 -6.28 2.50 5.17
C LEU A 12 -6.98 3.63 5.95
N ILE A 13 -6.37 4.04 7.07
CA ILE A 13 -6.67 5.28 7.78
C ILE A 13 -5.52 6.26 7.50
N ASP A 14 -5.76 7.20 6.59
CA ASP A 14 -4.76 8.15 6.11
C ASP A 14 -4.58 9.39 7.02
N GLY A 15 -5.51 9.60 7.97
CA GLY A 15 -5.52 10.74 8.87
C GLY A 15 -5.94 12.07 8.22
N ILE A 16 -6.49 12.02 7.00
CA ILE A 16 -7.00 13.17 6.25
C ILE A 16 -8.50 13.01 6.02
N ALA A 17 -8.93 11.84 5.52
CA ALA A 17 -10.33 11.55 5.28
C ALA A 17 -11.06 11.17 6.58
N ASP A 18 -12.33 11.54 6.67
CA ASP A 18 -13.19 11.20 7.80
C ASP A 18 -13.61 9.71 7.81
N GLN A 19 -13.37 9.00 6.71
CA GLN A 19 -13.72 7.59 6.54
C GLN A 19 -12.50 6.79 6.06
N PRO A 20 -12.34 5.53 6.52
CA PRO A 20 -11.29 4.65 6.01
C PRO A 20 -11.48 4.34 4.53
N HIS A 21 -10.36 4.20 3.82
CA HIS A 21 -10.34 3.73 2.46
C HIS A 21 -10.24 2.20 2.42
N GLU A 22 -11.10 1.56 1.64
CA GLU A 22 -11.16 0.10 1.55
C GLU A 22 -10.36 -0.43 0.36
N ARG A 23 -9.72 -1.60 0.56
CA ARG A 23 -8.98 -2.34 -0.48
C ARG A 23 -7.90 -1.52 -1.19
N VAL A 24 -7.20 -0.66 -0.45
CA VAL A 24 -6.22 0.26 -1.01
C VAL A 24 -4.91 -0.45 -1.32
N PRO A 25 -4.38 -0.27 -2.54
CA PRO A 25 -3.00 -0.56 -2.91
C PRO A 25 -2.06 0.61 -2.60
N ILE A 26 -0.92 0.32 -1.98
CA ILE A 26 0.11 1.30 -1.59
C ILE A 26 1.46 0.84 -2.12
N VAL A 27 2.16 1.73 -2.81
CA VAL A 27 3.51 1.48 -3.36
C VAL A 27 4.54 2.19 -2.51
N ILE A 28 5.54 1.41 -2.08
CA ILE A 28 6.69 1.87 -1.31
C ILE A 28 7.94 1.61 -2.14
N GLU A 29 8.78 2.63 -2.28
CA GLU A 29 10.11 2.51 -2.87
C GLU A 29 11.16 2.83 -1.80
N GLY A 30 11.94 1.83 -1.41
CA GLY A 30 12.84 1.95 -0.26
C GLY A 30 12.05 2.25 1.02
N GLU A 31 12.16 3.47 1.53
CA GLU A 31 11.54 3.90 2.80
C GLU A 31 10.40 4.90 2.62
N ARG A 32 9.98 5.18 1.37
CA ARG A 32 8.95 6.18 1.09
C ARG A 32 7.76 5.60 0.35
N ILE A 33 6.56 5.99 0.78
CA ILE A 33 5.34 5.82 -0.02
C ILE A 33 5.45 6.74 -1.23
N THR A 34 5.41 6.18 -2.43
CA THR A 34 5.51 6.94 -3.70
C THR A 34 4.17 7.03 -4.42
N ALA A 35 3.27 6.08 -4.19
CA ALA A 35 1.93 6.11 -4.75
C ALA A 35 0.89 5.40 -3.86
N ILE A 36 -0.33 5.90 -3.93
CA ILE A 36 -1.55 5.21 -3.51
C ILE A 36 -2.39 5.13 -4.79
N THR A 37 -2.59 3.92 -5.32
CA THR A 37 -3.19 3.72 -6.65
C THR A 37 -4.62 3.18 -6.53
N GLN A 38 -5.34 3.10 -7.65
CA GLN A 38 -6.66 2.45 -7.74
C GLN A 38 -6.61 1.08 -8.43
N ASP A 39 -5.47 0.73 -9.04
CA ASP A 39 -5.19 -0.58 -9.61
C ASP A 39 -4.37 -1.44 -8.63
N ASP A 40 -4.13 -2.72 -8.91
CA ASP A 40 -3.39 -3.59 -7.99
C ASP A 40 -1.91 -3.15 -7.74
N GLY A 41 -1.43 -2.07 -8.37
CA GLY A 41 -0.04 -1.64 -8.29
C GLY A 41 0.92 -2.57 -9.03
N PRO A 42 2.23 -2.29 -8.98
CA PRO A 42 3.23 -3.03 -9.73
C PRO A 42 3.31 -4.50 -9.27
N SER A 43 3.69 -5.38 -10.19
CA SER A 43 4.03 -6.78 -9.91
C SER A 43 5.21 -7.20 -10.78
N GLY A 44 6.05 -8.11 -10.28
CA GLY A 44 7.22 -8.59 -11.00
C GLY A 44 8.30 -9.16 -10.06
N PRO A 45 9.40 -9.71 -10.61
CA PRO A 45 10.43 -10.42 -9.84
C PRO A 45 11.20 -9.54 -8.84
N ASN A 46 11.12 -8.21 -8.98
CA ASN A 46 11.77 -7.24 -8.09
C ASN A 46 10.77 -6.47 -7.21
N VAL A 47 9.51 -6.92 -7.16
CA VAL A 47 8.45 -6.32 -6.36
C VAL A 47 8.04 -7.29 -5.27
N GLU A 48 8.18 -6.88 -4.02
CA GLU A 48 7.60 -7.60 -2.89
C GLU A 48 6.12 -7.25 -2.78
N VAL A 49 5.25 -8.25 -2.85
CA VAL A 49 3.80 -8.05 -2.70
C VAL A 49 3.37 -8.55 -1.34
N ILE A 50 2.75 -7.67 -0.54
CA ILE A 50 2.23 -8.01 0.79
C ILE A 50 0.70 -7.87 0.75
N ASP A 51 0.00 -8.99 0.88
CA ASP A 51 -1.45 -8.99 1.02
C ASP A 51 -1.84 -8.58 2.44
N CYS A 52 -2.57 -7.48 2.54
CA CYS A 52 -3.04 -6.88 3.77
C CYS A 52 -4.55 -7.07 3.96
N ALA A 53 -5.16 -8.05 3.29
CA ALA A 53 -6.56 -8.41 3.51
C ALA A 53 -6.86 -8.64 5.01
N GLY A 54 -7.90 -7.97 5.52
CA GLY A 54 -8.28 -8.03 6.93
C GLY A 54 -7.38 -7.25 7.89
N LYS A 55 -6.36 -6.54 7.38
CA LYS A 55 -5.48 -5.66 8.15
C LYS A 55 -5.92 -4.21 8.01
N ILE A 56 -5.68 -3.44 9.07
CA ILE A 56 -5.82 -1.98 9.07
C ILE A 56 -4.42 -1.38 9.03
N LEU A 57 -4.16 -0.52 8.03
CA LEU A 57 -2.98 0.32 7.95
C LEU A 57 -3.31 1.71 8.50
N CYS A 58 -2.46 2.19 9.39
CA CYS A 58 -2.54 3.53 9.97
C CYS A 58 -1.13 4.12 10.08
N ARG A 59 -1.05 5.44 10.26
CA ARG A 59 0.21 6.12 10.60
C ARG A 59 0.74 5.61 11.95
N GLY A 60 2.04 5.32 12.00
CA GLY A 60 2.81 5.14 13.23
C GLY A 60 3.20 6.47 13.86
#